data_AF-A0A374TDC8-F1
#
_entry.id   AF-A0A374TDC8-F1
#
_cell.length_a   1.000
_cell.length_b   1.000
_cell.length_c   1.000
_cell.angle_alpha   90.00
_cell.angle_beta   90.00
_cell.angle_gamma   90.00
#
_symmetry.space_group_name_H-M   'P 1'
#
loop_
_entity.id
_entity.type
_entity.pdbx_description
1 polymer ?
#
loop_
_entity_poly.entity_id
_entity_poly.type
_entity_poly.pdbx_seq_one_letter_code
_entity_poly.pdbx_strand_id
1 'polypeptide(L)'
;MSQDCIESAYCFIHQKLRVYEFSTNPTQRDDIEYAISQYVDGMNPQLYQKLADGRDGFLLDHVSFEQDMRKAQAQLEKMMV
;
A
#
# COMPACT_ATOMS: atom_id res chain seq x y z
N MET A 1 -0.36 -5.49 17.12
CA MET A 1 -1.09 -4.96 15.95
C MET A 1 -2.56 -5.28 16.14
N SER A 2 -3.46 -4.30 16.03
CA SER A 2 -4.91 -4.56 16.09
C SER A 2 -5.44 -5.01 14.73
N GLN A 3 -6.53 -5.76 14.75
CA GLN A 3 -7.24 -6.17 13.53
C GLN A 3 -7.75 -4.95 12.75
N ASP A 4 -8.23 -3.92 13.45
CA ASP A 4 -8.66 -2.64 12.85
C ASP A 4 -7.57 -1.96 12.03
N CYS A 5 -6.29 -2.03 12.46
CA CYS A 5 -5.18 -1.46 11.71
C CYS A 5 -4.93 -2.22 10.40
N ILE A 6 -5.05 -3.55 10.42
CA ILE A 6 -4.86 -4.40 9.24
C ILE A 6 -6.00 -4.16 8.26
N GLU A 7 -7.24 -4.15 8.73
CA GLU A 7 -8.43 -3.91 7.91
C GLU A 7 -8.43 -2.50 7.30
N SER A 8 -8.07 -1.47 8.07
CA SER A 8 -7.96 -0.11 7.55
C SER A 8 -6.90 0.00 6.46
N ALA A 9 -5.73 -0.62 6.65
CA ALA A 9 -4.68 -0.65 5.65
C ALA A 9 -5.12 -1.43 4.39
N TYR A 10 -5.79 -2.56 4.57
CA TYR A 10 -6.33 -3.37 3.47
C TYR A 10 -7.32 -2.56 2.63
N CYS A 11 -8.33 -1.98 3.26
CA CYS A 11 -9.36 -1.19 2.59
C CYS A 11 -8.75 -0.01 1.82
N PHE A 12 -7.81 0.71 2.44
CA PHE A 12 -7.17 1.86 1.81
C PHE A 12 -6.33 1.46 0.59
N ILE A 13 -5.44 0.48 0.74
CA ILE A 13 -4.58 0.00 -0.35
C ILE A 13 -5.42 -0.63 -1.46
N HIS A 14 -6.43 -1.43 -1.13
CA HIS A 14 -7.33 -2.05 -2.12
C HIS A 14 -8.05 -0.98 -2.94
N GLN A 15 -8.63 0.04 -2.29
CA GLN A 15 -9.32 1.13 -2.98
C GLN A 15 -8.37 1.88 -3.93
N LYS A 16 -7.18 2.24 -3.45
CA LYS A 16 -6.19 2.99 -4.24
C LYS A 16 -5.62 2.19 -5.40
N LEU A 17 -5.29 0.91 -5.18
CA LEU A 17 -4.83 0.00 -6.22
C LEU A 17 -5.87 -0.17 -7.32
N ARG A 18 -7.16 -0.30 -6.97
CA ARG A 18 -8.22 -0.38 -7.97
C ARG A 18 -8.28 0.86 -8.85
N VAL A 19 -8.17 2.07 -8.27
CA VAL A 19 -8.16 3.29 -9.08
C VAL A 19 -6.89 3.39 -9.92
N TYR A 20 -5.74 3.05 -9.35
CA TYR A 20 -4.44 3.10 -10.02
C TYR A 20 -4.38 2.17 -11.24
N GLU A 21 -4.91 0.94 -11.11
CA GLU A 21 -4.95 -0.08 -12.17
C GLU A 21 -5.74 0.36 -13.41
N PHE A 22 -6.83 1.10 -13.23
CA PHE A 22 -7.69 1.56 -14.33
C PHE A 22 -7.45 3.02 -14.74
N SER A 23 -6.53 3.73 -14.08
CA SER A 23 -6.25 5.12 -14.40
C SER A 23 -5.35 5.26 -15.62
N THR A 24 -5.81 6.04 -16.60
CA THR A 24 -5.00 6.50 -17.75
C THR A 24 -4.41 7.90 -17.54
N ASN A 25 -4.67 8.53 -16.39
CA ASN A 25 -4.20 9.87 -16.07
C ASN A 25 -2.93 9.77 -15.21
N PRO A 26 -1.75 10.17 -15.72
CA PRO A 26 -0.50 10.07 -14.96
C PRO A 26 -0.52 10.90 -13.68
N THR A 27 -1.12 12.09 -13.69
CA THR A 27 -1.24 12.92 -12.48
C THR A 27 -2.06 12.23 -11.39
N GLN A 28 -3.14 11.54 -11.76
CA GLN A 28 -3.93 10.78 -10.80
C GLN A 28 -3.14 9.60 -10.21
N ARG A 29 -2.29 8.96 -11.02
CA ARG A 29 -1.40 7.90 -10.53
C ARG A 29 -0.40 8.47 -9.53
N ASP A 30 0.26 9.59 -9.84
CA ASP A 30 1.19 10.27 -8.93
C ASP A 30 0.50 10.71 -7.63
N ASP A 31 -0.73 11.24 -7.71
CA ASP A 31 -1.52 11.62 -6.52
C ASP A 31 -1.85 10.40 -5.63
N ILE A 32 -2.10 9.24 -6.23
CA ILE A 32 -2.31 7.98 -5.51
C ILE A 32 -1.02 7.52 -4.83
N GLU A 33 0.10 7.59 -5.54
CA GLU A 33 1.41 7.24 -4.99
C GLU A 33 1.75 8.12 -3.80
N TYR A 34 1.59 9.43 -3.94
CA TYR A 34 1.77 10.37 -2.86
C TYR A 34 0.86 10.06 -1.66
N ALA A 35 -0.43 9.81 -1.90
CA ALA A 35 -1.39 9.49 -0.83
C ALA A 35 -1.04 8.20 -0.08
N ILE A 36 -0.53 7.18 -0.78
CA ILE A 36 -0.06 5.94 -0.17
C ILE A 36 1.22 6.20 0.61
N SER A 37 2.23 6.84 0.04
CA SER A 37 3.50 7.18 0.72
C SER A 37 3.23 7.91 2.04
N GLN A 38 2.35 8.90 2.03
CA GLN A 38 1.93 9.62 3.25
C GLN A 38 1.20 8.73 4.26
N TYR A 39 0.39 7.79 3.80
CA TYR A 39 -0.24 6.80 4.67
C TYR A 39 0.79 5.87 5.31
N VAL A 40 1.81 5.46 4.56
CA VAL A 40 2.87 4.57 5.04
C VAL A 40 3.75 5.26 6.08
N ASP A 41 4.05 6.55 5.89
CA ASP A 41 4.78 7.37 6.88
C ASP A 41 4.07 7.43 8.24
N GLY A 42 2.73 7.42 8.24
CA GLY A 42 1.90 7.39 9.44
C GLY A 42 1.49 5.98 9.91
N MET A 43 1.88 4.93 9.18
CA MET A 43 1.48 3.56 9.46
C MET A 43 2.20 3.03 10.70
N ASN A 44 1.59 2.04 11.37
CA ASN A 44 2.28 1.29 12.41
C ASN A 44 3.61 0.71 11.86
N PRO A 45 4.78 1.02 12.46
CA PRO A 45 6.07 0.59 11.92
C PRO A 45 6.25 -0.94 11.83
N GLN A 46 5.64 -1.70 12.75
CA GLN A 46 5.69 -3.17 12.71
C GLN A 46 4.88 -3.73 11.54
N LEU A 47 3.73 -3.11 11.24
CA LEU A 47 2.95 -3.47 10.07
C LEU A 47 3.73 -3.15 8.79
N TYR A 48 4.28 -1.95 8.68
CA TYR A 48 5.09 -1.57 7.52
C TYR A 48 6.26 -2.53 7.30
N GLN A 49 7.03 -2.84 8.33
CA GLN A 49 8.15 -3.78 8.23
C GLN A 49 7.71 -5.17 7.76
N LYS A 50 6.56 -5.65 8.21
CA LYS A 50 6.00 -6.92 7.72
C LYS A 50 5.65 -6.85 6.23
N LEU A 51 5.01 -5.77 5.79
CA LEU A 51 4.63 -5.60 4.38
C LEU A 51 5.86 -5.46 3.47
N ALA A 52 6.83 -4.64 3.91
CA ALA A 52 8.06 -4.37 3.19
C ALA A 52 8.95 -5.60 3.05
N ASP A 53 8.95 -6.51 4.04
CA ASP A 53 9.63 -7.81 3.95
C ASP A 53 11.13 -7.63 3.58
N GLY A 54 11.77 -6.66 4.24
CA GLY A 54 13.19 -6.33 4.03
C GLY A 54 13.50 -5.53 2.76
N ARG A 55 12.48 -5.09 2.02
CA ARG A 55 12.66 -4.30 0.80
C ARG A 55 12.77 -2.80 1.10
N ASP A 56 13.87 -2.21 0.66
CA ASP A 56 14.07 -0.76 0.68
C ASP A 56 13.13 -0.06 -0.32
N GLY A 57 12.53 1.05 0.12
CA GLY A 57 11.63 1.86 -0.69
C GLY A 57 10.27 1.21 -0.99
N PHE A 58 9.86 0.21 -0.21
CA PHE A 58 8.55 -0.45 -0.40
C PHE A 58 7.39 0.56 -0.33
N LEU A 59 6.56 0.63 -1.37
CA LEU A 59 5.49 1.64 -1.53
C LEU A 59 5.98 3.10 -1.56
N LEU A 60 7.27 3.34 -1.83
CA LEU A 60 7.88 4.68 -1.92
C LEU A 60 8.62 4.90 -3.25
N ASP A 61 8.81 3.86 -4.05
CA ASP A 61 9.49 3.91 -5.35
C ASP A 61 8.49 3.81 -6.51
N HIS A 62 8.42 4.86 -7.33
CA HIS A 62 7.54 4.98 -8.50
C HIS A 62 7.68 3.81 -9.48
N VAL A 63 8.91 3.31 -9.69
CA VAL A 63 9.18 2.29 -10.71
C VAL A 63 8.47 0.96 -10.41
N SER A 64 8.34 0.66 -9.13
CA SER A 64 7.86 -0.64 -8.66
C SER A 64 6.53 -0.56 -7.91
N PHE A 65 6.03 0.66 -7.71
CA PHE A 65 4.89 0.98 -6.87
C PHE A 65 3.66 0.08 -7.05
N GLU A 66 3.29 -0.23 -8.30
CA GLU A 66 2.13 -1.09 -8.56
C GLU A 66 2.33 -2.52 -8.02
N GLN A 67 3.53 -3.06 -8.20
CA GLN A 67 3.88 -4.39 -7.70
C GLN A 67 3.85 -4.43 -6.17
N ASP A 68 4.30 -3.34 -5.55
CA ASP A 68 4.33 -3.16 -4.09
C ASP A 68 2.91 -3.12 -3.53
N MET A 69 2.00 -2.37 -4.17
CA MET A 69 0.60 -2.33 -3.78
C MET A 69 -0.05 -3.71 -3.87
N ARG A 70 0.20 -4.47 -4.94
CA ARG A 70 -0.34 -5.83 -5.08
C ARG A 70 0.23 -6.78 -4.02
N LYS A 71 1.53 -6.68 -3.71
CA LYS A 71 2.17 -7.46 -2.62
C LYS A 71 1.57 -7.07 -1.27
N ALA A 72 1.39 -5.78 -0.99
CA ALA A 72 0.80 -5.28 0.24
C ALA A 72 -0.64 -5.78 0.41
N GLN A 73 -1.48 -5.64 -0.61
CA GLN A 73 -2.86 -6.14 -0.60
C GLN A 73 -2.92 -7.63 -0.27
N ALA A 74 -2.14 -8.46 -0.99
CA ALA A 74 -2.15 -9.90 -0.80
C ALA A 74 -1.64 -10.33 0.59
N GLN A 75 -0.69 -9.57 1.16
CA GLN A 75 -0.23 -9.82 2.53
C GLN A 75 -1.27 -9.41 3.58
N LEU A 76 -1.90 -8.25 3.42
CA LEU A 76 -2.94 -7.78 4.32
C LEU A 76 -4.13 -8.73 4.33
N GLU A 77 -4.55 -9.22 3.16
CA GLU A 77 -5.61 -10.23 3.03
C GLU A 77 -5.28 -11.50 3.82
N LYS A 78 -4.04 -11.99 3.76
CA LYS A 78 -3.59 -13.15 4.56
C LYS A 78 -3.57 -12.89 6.06
N MET A 79 -3.40 -11.65 6.48
CA MET A 79 -3.40 -11.26 7.91
C MET A 79 -4.81 -11.07 8.48
N MET A 80 -5.85 -11.06 7.63
CA MET A 80 -7.25 -10.96 8.04
C MET A 80 -7.92 -12.33 8.29
N VAL A 81 -7.24 -13.44 7.96
CA VAL A 81 -7.74 -14.83 8.10
C VAL A 81 -7.29 -15.45 9.42
#